data_AF-A0A1F3VSF0-F1
#
_entry.id   AF-A0A1F3VSF0-F1
#
_cell.length_a   1.000
_cell.length_b   1.000
_cell.length_c   1.000
_cell.angle_alpha   90.00
_cell.angle_beta   90.00
_cell.angle_gamma   90.00
#
_symmetry.space_group_name_H-M   'P 1'
#
loop_
_entity.id
_entity.type
_entity.pdbx_description
1 polymer ?
#
loop_
_entity_poly.entity_id
_entity_poly.type
_entity_poly.pdbx_seq_one_letter_code
_entity_poly.pdbx_strand_id
1 'polypeptide(L)'
;MRIHVTGIGLISAIGNNVQETIASLRTGKTGIAKGISPISAGFHLGAVPKTNAELVEQFNLRTEGSRTALLGMIAAQQAFSGHPQLERVRTGLISGTSVGGMDISEGEYKNFLEEKPHNLLNYRHHPSGTSTEQIAEELGITGFMNTISTACSSAANAIMMGARLHNRICGG
;
A
#
# COMPACT_ATOMS: atom_id res chain seq x y z
N MET A 1 7.86 -24.07 -14.91
CA MET A 1 8.53 -23.46 -13.73
C MET A 1 7.54 -23.40 -12.57
N ARG A 2 7.97 -23.51 -11.32
CA ARG A 2 7.08 -23.44 -10.14
C ARG A 2 7.23 -22.08 -9.47
N ILE A 3 6.10 -21.42 -9.21
CA ILE A 3 6.03 -20.15 -8.47
C ILE A 3 5.67 -20.48 -7.03
N HIS A 4 6.36 -19.85 -6.08
CA HIS A 4 6.13 -20.05 -4.65
C HIS A 4 5.91 -18.70 -3.98
N VAL A 5 5.03 -18.66 -2.97
CA VAL A 5 4.89 -17.52 -2.07
C VAL A 5 5.87 -17.72 -0.92
N THR A 6 6.87 -16.85 -0.83
CA THR A 6 7.96 -16.95 0.17
C THR A 6 7.81 -15.96 1.32
N GLY A 7 6.85 -15.03 1.23
CA GLY A 7 6.58 -14.02 2.24
C GLY A 7 5.20 -13.42 2.04
N ILE A 8 4.57 -13.03 3.15
CA ILE A 8 3.25 -12.40 3.18
C ILE A 8 3.31 -11.29 4.22
N GLY A 9 2.76 -10.14 3.87
CA GLY A 9 2.58 -9.02 4.79
C GLY A 9 1.18 -8.45 4.64
N LEU A 10 0.65 -7.91 5.72
CA LEU A 10 -0.74 -7.48 5.76
C LEU A 10 -0.94 -6.41 6.82
N ILE A 11 -1.63 -5.34 6.44
CA ILE A 11 -2.16 -4.35 7.37
C ILE A 11 -3.62 -4.11 7.01
N SER A 12 -4.50 -4.09 8.01
CA SER A 12 -5.94 -4.01 7.82
C SER A 12 -6.64 -3.41 9.04
N ALA A 13 -7.94 -3.16 8.92
CA ALA A 13 -8.77 -2.67 10.03
C ALA A 13 -8.84 -3.65 11.23
N ILE A 14 -8.45 -4.91 11.03
CA ILE A 14 -8.51 -5.97 12.05
C ILE A 14 -7.13 -6.49 12.49
N GLY A 15 -6.04 -5.88 12.03
CA GLY A 15 -4.70 -6.29 12.42
C GLY A 15 -3.60 -5.56 11.67
N ASN A 16 -2.49 -5.35 12.35
CA ASN A 16 -1.31 -4.66 11.82
C ASN A 16 -0.30 -5.60 11.17
N ASN A 17 -0.54 -6.90 11.23
CA ASN A 17 0.25 -7.95 10.59
C ASN A 17 -0.63 -9.17 10.28
N VAL A 18 -0.03 -10.17 9.64
CA VAL A 18 -0.70 -11.43 9.29
C VAL A 18 -1.26 -12.15 10.52
N GLN A 19 -0.50 -12.22 11.62
CA GLN A 19 -0.89 -12.98 12.82
C GLN A 19 -2.11 -12.35 13.51
N GLU A 20 -2.07 -11.04 13.73
CA GLU A 20 -3.20 -10.28 14.30
C GLU A 20 -4.45 -10.42 13.44
N THR A 21 -4.30 -10.28 12.12
CA THR A 21 -5.44 -10.37 11.20
C THR A 21 -6.07 -11.76 11.23
N ILE A 22 -5.26 -12.83 11.20
CA ILE A 22 -5.76 -14.21 11.30
C ILE A 22 -6.44 -14.47 12.64
N ALA A 23 -5.87 -13.98 13.75
CA ALA A 23 -6.48 -14.12 15.06
C ALA A 23 -7.85 -13.42 15.12
N SER A 24 -7.96 -12.20 14.59
CA SER A 24 -9.22 -11.47 14.48
C SER A 24 -10.25 -12.21 13.63
N LEU A 25 -9.86 -12.75 12.47
CA LEU A 25 -10.75 -13.55 11.61
C LEU A 25 -11.27 -14.81 12.32
N ARG A 26 -10.39 -15.55 13.02
CA ARG A 26 -10.76 -16.77 13.75
C ARG A 26 -11.72 -16.51 14.92
N THR A 27 -11.61 -15.34 15.53
CA THR A 27 -12.43 -14.94 16.68
C THR A 27 -13.67 -14.14 16.28
N GLY A 28 -13.89 -13.89 14.97
CA GLY A 28 -15.01 -13.09 14.50
C GLY A 28 -14.94 -11.62 14.90
N LYS A 29 -13.74 -11.10 15.22
CA LYS A 29 -13.56 -9.69 15.61
C LYS A 29 -13.73 -8.78 14.40
N THR A 30 -14.67 -7.85 14.49
CA THR A 30 -14.90 -6.82 13.47
C THR A 30 -13.90 -5.67 13.59
N GLY A 31 -13.48 -5.13 12.44
CA GLY A 31 -12.73 -3.87 12.33
C GLY A 31 -13.60 -2.73 11.83
N ILE A 32 -14.90 -2.98 11.66
CA ILE A 32 -15.87 -1.98 11.26
C ILE A 32 -16.24 -1.14 12.48
N ALA A 33 -15.94 0.16 12.42
CA ALA A 33 -16.22 1.12 13.47
C ALA A 33 -16.80 2.40 12.90
N LYS A 34 -17.41 3.22 13.75
CA LYS A 34 -17.92 4.54 13.36
C LYS A 34 -16.75 5.44 12.92
N GLY A 35 -16.93 6.19 11.84
CA GLY A 35 -15.91 7.10 11.33
C GLY A 35 -15.54 8.18 12.36
N ILE A 36 -14.26 8.57 12.35
CA ILE A 36 -13.68 9.50 13.33
C ILE A 36 -13.56 10.94 12.81
N SER A 37 -13.77 11.16 11.51
CA SER A 37 -13.70 12.50 10.91
C SER A 37 -15.10 13.08 10.71
N PRO A 38 -15.26 14.42 10.64
CA PRO A 38 -16.57 15.03 10.39
C PRO A 38 -17.29 14.49 9.13
N ILE A 39 -16.53 14.20 8.08
CA ILE A 39 -17.05 13.65 6.80
C ILE A 39 -17.53 12.20 6.97
N SER A 40 -16.89 11.46 7.88
CA SER A 40 -17.08 10.02 8.02
C SER A 40 -17.91 9.62 9.24
N ALA A 41 -18.23 10.56 10.14
CA ALA A 41 -18.95 10.34 11.39
C ALA A 41 -20.35 9.72 11.23
N GLY A 42 -20.97 9.88 10.05
CA GLY A 42 -22.26 9.26 9.70
C GLY A 42 -22.16 7.80 9.25
N PHE A 43 -20.95 7.26 9.06
CA PHE A 43 -20.71 5.97 8.41
C PHE A 43 -19.95 5.00 9.32
N HIS A 44 -20.13 3.71 9.03
CA HIS A 44 -19.32 2.63 9.59
C HIS A 44 -18.30 2.17 8.55
N LEU A 45 -17.03 2.09 8.94
CA LEU A 45 -15.90 1.94 8.04
C LEU A 45 -14.92 0.89 8.60
N GLY A 46 -14.27 0.15 7.71
CA GLY A 46 -13.09 -0.63 8.04
C GLY A 46 -11.83 0.18 7.77
N ALA A 47 -11.37 0.95 8.76
CA ALA A 47 -10.14 1.73 8.65
C ALA A 47 -9.05 1.15 9.56
N VAL A 48 -7.79 1.25 9.14
CA VAL A 48 -6.64 1.04 10.04
C VAL A 48 -6.65 2.18 11.07
N PRO A 49 -6.82 1.90 12.38
CA PRO A 49 -7.09 2.93 13.40
C PRO A 49 -5.80 3.59 13.90
N LYS A 50 -4.99 4.12 12.98
CA LYS A 50 -3.73 4.82 13.24
C LYS A 50 -3.61 6.01 12.30
N THR A 51 -3.06 7.12 12.75
CA THR A 51 -2.68 8.27 11.91
C THR A 51 -1.48 7.91 11.02
N ASN A 52 -1.21 8.73 10.00
CA ASN A 52 -0.03 8.52 9.15
C ASN A 52 1.28 8.65 9.95
N ALA A 53 1.34 9.58 10.91
CA ALA A 53 2.51 9.76 11.77
C ALA A 53 2.77 8.53 12.65
N GLU A 54 1.73 7.98 13.29
CA GLU A 54 1.85 6.74 14.09
C GLU A 54 2.29 5.54 13.24
N LEU A 55 1.85 5.46 11.97
CA LEU A 55 2.29 4.40 11.07
C LEU A 55 3.77 4.55 10.71
N VAL A 56 4.21 5.77 10.38
CA VAL A 56 5.62 6.05 10.05
C VAL A 56 6.51 5.70 11.24
N GLU A 57 6.16 6.15 12.44
CA GLU A 57 6.91 5.88 13.68
C GLU A 57 6.93 4.39 14.02
N GLN A 58 5.77 3.73 14.07
CA GLN A 58 5.67 2.34 14.50
C GLN A 58 6.43 1.38 13.58
N PHE A 59 6.41 1.65 12.26
CA PHE A 59 7.01 0.76 11.26
C PHE A 59 8.36 1.26 10.75
N ASN A 60 8.89 2.34 11.32
CA ASN A 60 10.16 2.96 10.90
C ASN A 60 10.22 3.19 9.38
N LEU A 61 9.14 3.73 8.81
CA LEU A 61 9.09 4.05 7.38
C LEU A 61 10.03 5.23 7.09
N ARG A 62 10.79 5.13 6.01
CA ARG A 62 11.80 6.13 5.61
C ARG A 62 11.33 6.98 4.44
N THR A 63 10.39 6.45 3.68
CA THR A 63 9.82 7.07 2.48
C THR A 63 8.52 7.76 2.83
N GLU A 64 8.42 9.05 2.51
CA GLU A 64 7.16 9.79 2.66
C GLU A 64 6.13 9.30 1.63
N GLY A 65 4.85 9.29 2.01
CA GLY A 65 3.80 8.85 1.12
C GLY A 65 2.40 9.16 1.59
N SER A 66 1.46 9.00 0.66
CA SER A 66 0.04 9.02 0.96
C SER A 66 -0.36 7.87 1.87
N ARG A 67 -1.56 7.92 2.46
CA ARG A 67 -2.13 6.82 3.24
C ARG A 67 -2.01 5.48 2.52
N THR A 68 -2.33 5.45 1.24
CA THR A 68 -2.25 4.25 0.39
C THR A 68 -0.81 3.73 0.29
N ALA A 69 0.15 4.63 0.05
CA ALA A 69 1.56 4.26 -0.05
C ALA A 69 2.11 3.73 1.27
N LEU A 70 1.83 4.40 2.40
CA LEU A 70 2.30 3.99 3.74
C LEU A 70 1.79 2.58 4.10
N LEU A 71 0.50 2.31 3.87
CA LEU A 71 -0.06 0.98 4.13
C LEU A 71 0.56 -0.09 3.22
N GLY A 72 0.81 0.25 1.95
CA GLY A 72 1.51 -0.61 1.01
C GLY A 72 2.95 -0.91 1.43
N MET A 73 3.69 0.11 1.88
CA MET A 73 5.06 -0.03 2.38
C MET A 73 5.13 -0.99 3.56
N ILE A 74 4.23 -0.84 4.53
CA ILE A 74 4.18 -1.70 5.72
C ILE A 74 3.94 -3.16 5.32
N ALA A 75 2.94 -3.42 4.47
CA ALA A 75 2.65 -4.77 4.00
C ALA A 75 3.83 -5.34 3.18
N ALA A 76 4.47 -4.52 2.36
CA ALA A 76 5.59 -4.95 1.54
C ALA A 76 6.85 -5.25 2.39
N GLN A 77 7.18 -4.42 3.38
CA GLN A 77 8.27 -4.67 4.34
C GLN A 77 8.05 -5.96 5.13
N GLN A 78 6.81 -6.20 5.60
CA GLN A 78 6.48 -7.46 6.28
C GLN A 78 6.67 -8.67 5.36
N ALA A 79 6.24 -8.57 4.10
CA ALA A 79 6.41 -9.65 3.12
C ALA A 79 7.89 -9.89 2.75
N PHE A 80 8.70 -8.83 2.72
CA PHE A 80 10.14 -8.89 2.45
C PHE A 80 11.00 -9.21 3.67
N SER A 81 10.42 -9.23 4.88
CA SER A 81 11.17 -9.52 6.10
C SER A 81 11.85 -10.90 6.01
N GLY A 82 13.17 -10.93 6.19
CA GLY A 82 13.98 -12.13 6.05
C GLY A 82 14.44 -12.44 4.61
N HIS A 83 14.09 -11.63 3.62
CA HIS A 83 14.57 -11.76 2.23
C HIS A 83 15.63 -10.69 1.94
N PRO A 84 16.94 -11.00 2.05
CA PRO A 84 17.98 -10.03 1.74
C PRO A 84 17.94 -9.65 0.25
N GLN A 85 18.04 -8.36 -0.04
CA GLN A 85 18.26 -7.90 -1.40
C GLN A 85 19.69 -8.21 -1.82
N LEU A 86 19.85 -9.31 -2.54
CA LEU A 86 21.12 -9.70 -3.15
C LEU A 86 21.19 -9.10 -4.55
N GLU A 87 22.31 -8.48 -4.91
CA GLU A 87 22.52 -7.87 -6.25
C GLU A 87 22.24 -8.84 -7.41
N ARG A 88 22.41 -10.13 -7.18
CA ARG A 88 22.17 -11.18 -8.19
C ARG A 88 20.70 -11.56 -8.35
N VAL A 89 19.81 -11.12 -7.46
CA VAL A 89 18.39 -11.42 -7.50
C VAL A 89 17.65 -10.27 -8.18
N ARG A 90 17.15 -10.53 -9.39
CA ARG A 90 16.30 -9.56 -10.10
C ARG A 90 14.96 -9.44 -9.38
N THR A 91 14.74 -8.31 -8.73
CA THR A 91 13.51 -8.01 -8.00
C THR A 91 12.72 -6.94 -8.75
N GLY A 92 11.43 -7.20 -8.96
CA GLY A 92 10.48 -6.23 -9.49
C GLY A 92 9.28 -6.09 -8.55
N LEU A 93 8.55 -5.00 -8.70
CA LEU A 93 7.35 -4.68 -7.95
C LEU A 93 6.16 -4.50 -8.90
N ILE A 94 5.07 -5.21 -8.65
CA ILE A 94 3.80 -4.97 -9.32
C ILE A 94 2.78 -4.67 -8.24
N SER A 95 2.28 -3.44 -8.22
CA SER A 95 1.30 -2.98 -7.25
C SER A 95 -0.09 -2.92 -7.89
N GLY A 96 -1.11 -3.30 -7.13
CA GLY A 96 -2.51 -3.17 -7.52
C GLY A 96 -3.20 -2.13 -6.64
N THR A 97 -3.73 -1.06 -7.23
CA THR A 97 -4.52 -0.06 -6.48
C THR A 97 -5.60 0.59 -7.35
N SER A 98 -6.72 0.95 -6.73
CA SER A 98 -7.79 1.71 -7.41
C SER A 98 -7.45 3.20 -7.50
N VAL A 99 -6.86 3.77 -6.46
CA VAL A 99 -6.54 5.20 -6.36
C VAL A 99 -5.19 5.40 -5.65
N GLY A 100 -4.47 6.44 -6.04
CA GLY A 100 -3.28 6.94 -5.36
C GLY A 100 -3.63 7.88 -4.21
N GLY A 101 -2.76 8.85 -3.92
CA GLY A 101 -2.80 9.75 -2.76
C GLY A 101 -3.95 10.75 -2.71
N MET A 102 -5.17 10.22 -2.71
CA MET A 102 -6.44 10.94 -2.63
C MET A 102 -6.58 11.68 -1.30
N ASP A 103 -6.09 11.10 -0.21
CA ASP A 103 -6.04 11.72 1.13
C ASP A 103 -5.28 13.05 1.14
N ILE A 104 -4.24 13.16 0.32
CA ILE A 104 -3.45 14.39 0.15
C ILE A 104 -4.15 15.32 -0.83
N SER A 105 -4.47 14.85 -2.04
CA SER A 105 -5.00 15.72 -3.09
C SER A 105 -6.37 16.32 -2.76
N GLU A 106 -7.23 15.61 -2.03
CA GLU A 106 -8.53 16.14 -1.59
C GLU A 106 -8.36 17.23 -0.54
N GLY A 107 -7.36 17.11 0.34
CA GLY A 107 -7.00 18.17 1.29
C GLY A 107 -6.57 19.46 0.58
N GLU A 108 -5.67 19.34 -0.40
CA GLU A 108 -5.22 20.48 -1.21
C GLU A 108 -6.35 21.08 -2.03
N TYR A 109 -7.18 20.23 -2.65
CA TYR A 109 -8.31 20.70 -3.44
C TYR A 109 -9.36 21.42 -2.60
N LYS A 110 -9.62 20.94 -1.38
CA LYS A 110 -10.47 21.64 -0.42
C LYS A 110 -9.89 23.02 -0.06
N ASN A 111 -8.59 23.10 0.22
CA ASN A 111 -7.94 24.38 0.51
C ASN A 111 -8.08 25.35 -0.68
N PHE A 112 -7.89 24.87 -1.91
CA PHE A 112 -8.10 25.65 -3.12
C PHE A 112 -9.55 26.20 -3.22
N LEU A 113 -10.57 25.35 -3.01
CA LEU A 113 -11.98 25.75 -3.06
C LEU A 113 -12.36 26.77 -1.97
N GLU A 114 -11.71 26.71 -0.81
CA GLU A 114 -11.93 27.62 0.31
C GLU A 114 -11.04 28.88 0.25
N GLU A 115 -10.34 29.11 -0.87
CA GLU A 115 -9.38 30.21 -1.05
C GLU A 115 -8.26 30.24 0.02
N LYS A 116 -7.93 29.07 0.57
CA LYS A 116 -6.85 28.88 1.55
C LYS A 116 -5.53 28.54 0.84
N PRO A 117 -4.38 28.77 1.49
CA PRO A 117 -3.09 28.29 0.98
C PRO A 117 -3.13 26.79 0.71
N HIS A 118 -2.71 26.40 -0.50
CA HIS A 118 -2.57 25.01 -0.94
C HIS A 118 -1.21 24.85 -1.63
N ASN A 119 -0.67 23.64 -1.61
CA ASN A 119 0.62 23.32 -2.19
C ASN A 119 0.45 22.49 -3.48
N LEU A 120 0.74 23.09 -4.63
CA LEU A 120 0.66 22.40 -5.92
C LEU A 120 1.57 21.18 -6.01
N LEU A 121 2.68 21.15 -5.27
CA LEU A 121 3.59 19.99 -5.26
C LEU A 121 2.94 18.75 -4.65
N ASN A 122 1.96 18.91 -3.76
CA ASN A 122 1.31 17.78 -3.10
C ASN A 122 0.43 16.96 -4.05
N TYR A 123 -0.01 17.52 -5.18
CA TYR A 123 -0.73 16.75 -6.21
C TYR A 123 0.11 15.67 -6.89
N ARG A 124 1.45 15.71 -6.75
CA ARG A 124 2.34 14.64 -7.26
C ARG A 124 2.05 13.26 -6.65
N HIS A 125 1.40 13.22 -5.47
CA HIS A 125 1.02 11.98 -4.80
C HIS A 125 -0.27 11.36 -5.36
N HIS A 126 -1.05 12.10 -6.15
CA HIS A 126 -2.34 11.65 -6.66
C HIS A 126 -2.25 10.45 -7.63
N PRO A 127 -1.31 10.40 -8.59
CA PRO A 127 -1.19 9.25 -9.48
C PRO A 127 -0.93 7.94 -8.72
N SER A 128 -1.65 6.88 -9.10
CA SER A 128 -1.45 5.54 -8.51
C SER A 128 -0.01 5.04 -8.67
N GLY A 129 0.67 5.42 -9.76
CA GLY A 129 2.07 5.13 -10.02
C GLY A 129 2.99 5.59 -8.89
N THR A 130 2.77 6.79 -8.37
CA THR A 130 3.57 7.37 -7.28
C THR A 130 3.56 6.46 -6.04
N SER A 131 2.41 5.86 -5.69
CA SER A 131 2.37 4.92 -4.56
C SER A 131 3.22 3.67 -4.79
N THR A 132 3.34 3.21 -6.04
CA THR A 132 4.18 2.06 -6.40
C THR A 132 5.66 2.42 -6.31
N GLU A 133 6.03 3.59 -6.82
CA GLU A 133 7.41 4.09 -6.76
C GLU A 133 7.85 4.26 -5.30
N GLN A 134 7.00 4.83 -4.45
CA GLN A 134 7.28 5.01 -3.03
C GLN A 134 7.42 3.68 -2.28
N ILE A 135 6.61 2.67 -2.59
CA ILE A 135 6.78 1.32 -2.02
C ILE A 135 8.09 0.68 -2.50
N ALA A 136 8.45 0.87 -3.76
CA ALA A 136 9.71 0.36 -4.30
C ALA A 136 10.92 1.03 -3.65
N GLU A 137 10.88 2.36 -3.48
CA GLU A 137 11.89 3.15 -2.78
C GLU A 137 12.08 2.67 -1.33
N GLU A 138 10.98 2.46 -0.60
CA GLU A 138 11.04 1.98 0.78
C GLU A 138 11.73 0.61 0.89
N LEU A 139 11.53 -0.25 -0.11
CA LEU A 139 12.19 -1.55 -0.19
C LEU A 139 13.57 -1.50 -0.83
N GLY A 140 13.99 -0.42 -1.48
CA GLY A 140 15.22 -0.37 -2.28
C GLY A 140 15.14 -1.12 -3.62
N ILE A 141 13.93 -1.37 -4.15
CA ILE A 141 13.71 -2.06 -5.43
C ILE A 141 13.86 -1.07 -6.58
N THR A 142 14.79 -1.35 -7.50
CA THR A 142 15.04 -0.52 -8.70
C THR A 142 14.69 -1.23 -10.02
N GLY A 143 14.22 -2.48 -9.95
CA GLY A 143 13.89 -3.28 -11.12
C GLY A 143 12.54 -2.92 -11.75
N PHE A 144 11.92 -3.89 -12.40
CA PHE A 144 10.64 -3.69 -13.08
C PHE A 144 9.57 -3.19 -12.10
N MET A 145 8.92 -2.06 -12.41
CA MET A 145 7.81 -1.51 -11.65
C MET A 145 6.58 -1.38 -12.53
N ASN A 146 5.41 -1.79 -12.01
CA ASN A 146 4.14 -1.57 -12.70
C ASN A 146 3.00 -1.37 -11.71
N THR A 147 2.04 -0.54 -12.10
CA THR A 147 0.83 -0.29 -11.33
C THR A 147 -0.38 -0.74 -12.13
N ILE A 148 -1.15 -1.66 -11.58
CA ILE A 148 -2.41 -2.12 -12.17
C ILE A 148 -3.56 -1.45 -11.44
N SER A 149 -4.45 -0.82 -12.21
CA SER A 149 -5.69 -0.24 -11.71
C SER A 149 -6.88 -0.76 -12.51
N THR A 150 -7.59 -1.72 -11.91
CA THR A 150 -8.82 -2.32 -12.42
C THR A 150 -9.87 -2.40 -11.31
N ALA A 151 -9.93 -1.36 -10.47
CA ALA A 151 -10.75 -1.27 -9.27
C ALA A 151 -10.55 -2.47 -8.33
N CYS A 152 -11.62 -3.15 -7.90
CA CYS A 152 -11.57 -4.26 -6.94
C CYS A 152 -10.75 -5.48 -7.43
N SER A 153 -10.51 -5.59 -8.75
CA SER A 153 -9.73 -6.70 -9.33
C SER A 153 -8.22 -6.40 -9.43
N SER A 154 -7.77 -5.20 -9.04
CA SER A 154 -6.38 -4.74 -9.23
C SER A 154 -5.35 -5.68 -8.62
N ALA A 155 -5.57 -6.11 -7.37
CA ALA A 155 -4.64 -6.99 -6.66
C ALA A 155 -4.54 -8.38 -7.31
N ALA A 156 -5.66 -8.96 -7.75
CA ALA A 156 -5.67 -10.25 -8.44
C ALA A 156 -4.91 -10.15 -9.78
N ASN A 157 -5.15 -9.08 -10.55
CA ASN A 157 -4.44 -8.84 -11.80
C ASN A 157 -2.93 -8.60 -11.59
N ALA A 158 -2.53 -7.94 -10.49
CA ALA A 158 -1.12 -7.73 -10.14
C ALA A 158 -0.41 -9.07 -9.87
N ILE A 159 -1.03 -9.96 -9.10
CA ILE A 159 -0.51 -11.32 -8.84
C ILE A 159 -0.39 -12.11 -10.16
N MET A 160 -1.41 -12.05 -11.01
CA MET A 160 -1.40 -12.73 -12.32
C MET A 160 -0.28 -12.21 -13.22
N MET A 161 -0.06 -10.89 -13.25
CA MET A 161 1.02 -10.29 -14.02
C MET A 161 2.40 -10.69 -13.47
N GLY A 162 2.57 -10.71 -12.14
CA GLY A 162 3.80 -11.18 -11.49
C GLY A 162 4.13 -12.62 -11.85
N ALA A 163 3.13 -13.51 -11.83
CA ALA A 163 3.29 -14.89 -12.25
C ALA A 163 3.73 -15.03 -13.72
N ARG A 164 3.18 -14.20 -14.63
CA ARG A 164 3.54 -14.19 -16.05
C ARG A 164 4.95 -13.63 -16.29
N LEU A 165 5.32 -12.56 -15.58
CA LEU A 165 6.62 -11.91 -15.67
C LEU A 165 7.74 -12.90 -15.31
N HIS A 166 7.56 -13.62 -14.20
CA HIS A 166 8.54 -14.62 -13.74
C HIS A 166 8.82 -15.69 -14.80
N ASN A 167 7.77 -16.20 -15.45
CA ASN A 167 7.89 -17.23 -16.51
C ASN A 167 8.65 -16.75 -17.76
N ARG A 168 8.62 -15.45 -18.09
CA ARG A 168 9.36 -14.90 -19.24
C ARG A 168 10.80 -14.52 -18.91
N ILE A 169 11.06 -14.12 -17.67
CA ILE A 169 12.36 -13.60 -17.24
C ILE A 169 13.34 -14.72 -16.86
N CYS A 170 12.86 -15.82 -16.28
CA CYS A 170 13.68 -16.93 -15.80
C CYS A 170 13.53 -18.23 -16.63
N GLY A 171 12.74 -18.20 -17.71
CA GLY A 171 12.45 -19.36 -18.56
C GLY A 171 13.38 -19.52 -19.77
N GLY A 172 14.57 -18.92 -19.74
CA GLY A 172 15.63 -19.07 -20.74
C GLY A 172 16.77 -19.91 -20.20
#